data_AF-A0A6L6XG55-F1
#
_entry.id   AF-A0A6L6XG55-F1
#
_cell.length_a   1.000
_cell.length_b   1.000
_cell.length_c   1.000
_cell.angle_alpha   90.00
_cell.angle_beta   90.00
_cell.angle_gamma   90.00
#
_symmetry.space_group_name_H-M   'P 1'
#
loop_
_entity.id
_entity.type
_entity.pdbx_description
1 polymer ?
#
loop_
_entity_poly.entity_id
_entity_poly.type
_entity_poly.pdbx_seq_one_letter_code
_entity_poly.pdbx_strand_id
1 'polypeptide(L)'
;MSSPEEIGKAIQKQRRAQKITQKEFAQHLGKSERTIQKYESGEILMKIDVLKQIANELNVPWQELLSPEDNNIPKDNTTTKYPAYEFHTMSDVINALFAITELTDFSFELTNTKPPENPEWTAGIKVNGKGNGKYDADFCLFMENWIAKKNMLQTGKLSKEKFDSWKSDMLAYYTDSRLDNEADSKTE
;
A
#
# COMPACT_ATOMS: atom_id res chain seq x y z
N MET A 1 0.07 -7.95 22.08
CA MET A 1 0.69 -8.93 21.16
C MET A 1 -0.26 -10.12 21.10
N SER A 2 -0.59 -10.60 19.91
CA SER A 2 -1.48 -11.75 19.76
C SER A 2 -0.88 -13.00 20.41
N SER A 3 -1.75 -13.82 20.98
CA SER A 3 -1.41 -15.12 21.55
C SER A 3 -0.91 -16.09 20.46
N PRO A 4 -0.12 -17.12 20.83
CA PRO A 4 0.31 -18.15 19.89
C PRO A 4 -0.85 -18.83 19.14
N GLU A 5 -2.00 -18.98 19.80
CA GLU A 5 -3.21 -19.56 19.22
C GLU A 5 -3.83 -18.66 18.15
N GLU A 6 -3.87 -17.34 18.38
CA GLU A 6 -4.37 -16.36 17.41
C GLU A 6 -3.47 -16.30 16.18
N ILE A 7 -2.15 -16.32 16.38
CA ILE A 7 -1.16 -16.38 15.29
C ILE A 7 -1.33 -17.68 14.49
N GLY A 8 -1.49 -18.82 15.18
CA GLY A 8 -1.74 -20.11 14.55
C GLY A 8 -3.00 -20.13 13.69
N LYS A 9 -4.10 -19.56 14.19
CA LYS A 9 -5.35 -19.41 13.42
C LYS A 9 -5.18 -18.50 12.20
N ALA A 10 -4.40 -17.42 12.30
CA ALA A 10 -4.11 -16.53 11.18
C ALA A 10 -3.36 -17.26 10.06
N ILE A 11 -2.32 -18.04 10.43
CA ILE A 11 -1.56 -18.89 9.50
C ILE A 11 -2.48 -19.89 8.81
N GLN A 12 -3.33 -20.57 9.59
CA GLN A 12 -4.28 -21.54 9.06
C GLN A 12 -5.27 -20.90 8.07
N LYS A 13 -5.77 -19.69 8.39
CA LYS A 13 -6.71 -18.96 7.54
C LYS A 13 -6.06 -18.62 6.19
N GLN A 14 -4.85 -18.07 6.20
CA GLN A 14 -4.13 -17.71 4.97
C GLN A 14 -3.80 -18.94 4.13
N ARG A 15 -3.33 -20.02 4.75
CA ARG A 15 -3.09 -21.29 4.05
C ARG A 15 -4.35 -21.80 3.35
N ARG A 16 -5.49 -21.80 4.04
CA ARG A 16 -6.77 -22.23 3.46
C ARG A 16 -7.25 -21.31 2.34
N ALA A 17 -6.97 -20.01 2.41
CA ALA A 17 -7.27 -19.06 1.34
C ALA A 17 -6.51 -19.39 0.04
N GLN A 18 -5.28 -19.89 0.16
CA GLN A 18 -4.50 -20.40 -0.97
C GLN A 18 -4.89 -21.83 -1.41
N LYS A 19 -5.85 -22.47 -0.74
CA LYS A 19 -6.34 -23.84 -1.02
C LYS A 19 -5.28 -24.94 -0.95
N ILE A 20 -4.19 -24.73 -0.21
CA ILE A 20 -3.15 -25.74 0.02
C ILE A 20 -3.39 -26.50 1.32
N THR A 21 -3.01 -27.77 1.38
CA THR A 21 -3.10 -28.64 2.57
C THR A 21 -1.96 -28.37 3.57
N GLN A 22 -2.11 -28.84 4.82
CA GLN A 22 -1.01 -28.76 5.80
C GLN A 22 0.22 -29.54 5.34
N LYS A 23 0.02 -30.64 4.60
CA LYS A 23 1.09 -31.47 4.05
C LYS A 23 1.89 -30.74 2.96
N GLU A 24 1.21 -30.10 2.01
CA GLU A 24 1.85 -29.29 0.96
C GLU A 24 2.58 -28.10 1.58
N PHE A 25 1.92 -27.39 2.50
CA PHE A 25 2.53 -26.26 3.20
C PHE A 25 3.78 -26.66 4.01
N ALA A 26 3.76 -27.85 4.62
CA ALA A 26 4.91 -28.42 5.30
C ALA A 26 6.07 -28.70 4.34
N GLN A 27 5.78 -29.22 3.14
CA GLN A 27 6.78 -29.46 2.11
C GLN A 27 7.46 -28.17 1.66
N HIS A 28 6.68 -27.10 1.43
CA HIS A 28 7.23 -25.81 1.02
C HIS A 28 8.18 -25.21 2.08
N LEU A 29 7.81 -25.34 3.36
CA LEU A 29 8.62 -24.84 4.48
C LEU A 29 9.76 -25.78 4.91
N GLY A 30 9.91 -26.95 4.27
CA GLY A 30 10.87 -27.98 4.68
C GLY A 30 10.63 -28.47 6.13
N LYS A 31 9.36 -28.57 6.54
CA LYS A 31 8.93 -29.02 7.88
C LYS A 31 8.08 -30.29 7.79
N SER A 32 7.82 -30.90 8.94
CA SER A 32 6.84 -32.00 9.01
C SER A 32 5.41 -31.44 9.08
N GLU A 33 4.44 -32.19 8.56
CA GLU A 33 3.01 -31.85 8.69
C GLU A 33 2.62 -31.65 10.16
N ARG A 34 3.14 -32.49 11.06
CA ARG A 34 2.95 -32.37 12.51
C ARG A 34 3.46 -31.03 13.05
N THR A 35 4.56 -30.50 12.51
CA THR A 35 5.09 -29.19 12.90
C THR A 35 4.13 -28.07 12.50
N ILE A 36 3.61 -28.11 11.27
CA ILE A 36 2.61 -27.15 10.79
C ILE A 36 1.32 -27.22 11.62
N GLN A 37 0.87 -28.42 11.95
CA GLN A 37 -0.30 -28.62 12.83
C GLN A 37 -0.11 -27.93 14.19
N LYS A 38 1.08 -28.05 14.79
CA LYS A 38 1.43 -27.40 16.06
C LYS A 38 1.56 -25.89 15.96
N TYR A 39 1.99 -25.38 14.80
CA TYR A 39 2.01 -23.94 14.52
C TYR A 39 0.58 -23.41 14.40
N GLU A 40 -0.27 -24.06 13.61
CA GLU A 40 -1.66 -23.64 13.40
C GLU A 40 -2.54 -23.77 14.65
N SER A 41 -2.25 -24.73 15.54
CA SER A 41 -2.96 -24.87 16.81
C SER A 41 -2.47 -23.93 17.91
N GLY A 42 -1.31 -23.29 17.73
CA GLY A 42 -0.66 -22.50 18.77
C GLY A 42 0.03 -23.33 19.87
N GLU A 43 0.15 -24.66 19.71
CA GLU A 43 0.79 -25.55 20.70
C GLU A 43 2.27 -25.21 20.90
N ILE A 44 2.94 -24.68 19.87
CA ILE A 44 4.34 -24.27 19.95
C ILE A 44 4.47 -22.77 19.64
N LEU A 45 5.11 -22.03 20.56
CA LEU A 45 5.53 -20.66 20.32
C LEU A 45 6.60 -20.60 19.23
N MET A 46 6.28 -19.93 18.12
CA MET A 46 7.20 -19.74 17.00
C MET A 46 8.17 -18.59 17.28
N LYS A 47 9.43 -18.74 16.88
CA LYS A 47 10.38 -17.62 16.80
C LYS A 47 9.97 -16.68 15.66
N ILE A 48 10.28 -15.39 15.79
CA ILE A 48 9.98 -14.37 14.77
C ILE A 48 10.51 -14.76 13.38
N ASP A 49 11.71 -15.35 13.29
CA ASP A 49 12.28 -15.78 12.01
C ASP A 49 11.45 -16.87 11.32
N VAL A 50 10.88 -17.79 12.10
CA VAL A 50 9.98 -18.83 11.57
C VAL A 50 8.67 -18.21 11.10
N LEU A 51 8.15 -17.24 11.86
CA LEU A 51 6.94 -16.51 11.48
C LEU A 51 7.13 -15.73 10.16
N LYS A 52 8.29 -15.09 9.97
CA LYS A 52 8.64 -14.42 8.70
C LYS A 52 8.74 -15.40 7.53
N GLN A 53 9.34 -16.57 7.74
CA GLN A 53 9.39 -17.63 6.71
C GLN A 53 7.99 -18.10 6.30
N ILE A 54 7.13 -18.34 7.29
CA ILE A 54 5.72 -18.71 7.07
C ILE A 54 4.98 -17.62 6.29
N ALA A 55 5.17 -16.36 6.67
CA ALA A 55 4.53 -15.22 6.01
C ALA A 55 4.97 -15.08 4.55
N ASN A 56 6.27 -15.22 4.29
CA ASN A 56 6.81 -15.21 2.93
C ASN A 56 6.22 -16.31 2.06
N GLU A 57 6.11 -17.54 2.60
CA GLU A 57 5.48 -18.66 1.88
C GLU A 57 4.00 -18.41 1.62
N LEU A 58 3.31 -17.77 2.56
CA LEU A 58 1.92 -17.37 2.42
C LEU A 58 1.74 -16.08 1.60
N ASN A 59 2.82 -15.49 1.10
CA ASN A 59 2.84 -14.22 0.39
C ASN A 59 2.06 -13.10 1.10
N VAL A 60 2.22 -13.01 2.42
CA VAL A 60 1.62 -11.96 3.27
C VAL A 60 2.68 -11.28 4.13
N PRO A 61 2.52 -10.01 4.50
CA PRO A 61 3.33 -9.38 5.53
C PRO A 61 3.23 -10.13 6.87
N TRP A 62 4.36 -10.46 7.51
CA TRP A 62 4.38 -11.21 8.77
C TRP A 62 3.67 -10.48 9.93
N GLN A 63 3.51 -9.16 9.83
CA GLN A 63 2.75 -8.34 10.76
C GLN A 63 1.24 -8.67 10.73
N GLU A 64 0.69 -9.07 9.58
CA GLU A 64 -0.71 -9.50 9.47
C GLU A 64 -0.97 -10.81 10.23
N LEU A 65 0.05 -11.65 10.39
CA LEU A 65 -0.05 -12.85 11.22
C LEU A 65 -0.03 -12.54 12.72
N LEU A 66 0.50 -11.36 13.11
CA LEU A 66 0.56 -10.89 14.49
C LEU A 66 -0.64 -10.07 14.93
N SER A 67 -1.37 -9.51 13.97
CA SER A 67 -2.62 -8.79 14.20
C SER A 67 -3.65 -9.35 13.24
N PRO A 68 -4.28 -10.49 13.57
CA PRO A 68 -5.46 -10.89 12.84
C PRO A 68 -6.45 -9.74 13.06
N GLU A 69 -6.64 -8.88 12.06
CA GLU A 69 -7.67 -7.88 12.14
C GLU A 69 -8.95 -8.60 12.56
N ASP A 70 -9.53 -8.15 13.67
CA ASP A 70 -10.82 -8.59 14.11
C ASP A 70 -11.80 -8.35 12.96
N ASN A 71 -12.04 -9.39 12.17
CA ASN A 71 -13.07 -9.44 11.14
C ASN A 71 -14.49 -9.48 11.79
N ASN A 72 -14.59 -9.02 13.05
CA ASN A 72 -15.81 -8.78 13.82
C ASN A 72 -16.08 -7.28 14.04
N ILE A 73 -15.31 -6.38 13.45
CA ILE A 73 -15.93 -5.15 12.96
C ILE A 73 -16.80 -5.63 11.80
N PRO A 74 -18.12 -5.37 11.77
CA PRO A 74 -18.88 -5.53 10.56
C PRO A 74 -18.03 -4.90 9.46
N LYS A 75 -17.66 -5.68 8.45
CA LYS A 75 -17.32 -5.08 7.17
C LYS A 75 -18.55 -4.27 6.84
N ASP A 76 -18.55 -3.00 7.23
CA ASP A 76 -19.51 -2.09 6.69
C ASP A 76 -19.31 -2.26 5.19
N ASN A 77 -20.41 -2.42 4.49
CA ASN A 77 -20.45 -2.93 3.13
C ASN A 77 -19.93 -1.85 2.14
N THR A 78 -19.03 -0.99 2.60
CA THR A 78 -18.21 -0.10 1.83
C THR A 78 -16.94 -0.85 1.45
N THR A 79 -17.07 -1.80 0.52
CA THR A 79 -15.97 -2.02 -0.42
C THR A 79 -15.79 -0.68 -1.12
N THR A 80 -14.95 0.21 -0.58
CA THR A 80 -14.70 1.50 -1.22
C THR A 80 -14.13 1.14 -2.58
N LYS A 81 -14.76 1.64 -3.66
CA LYS A 81 -14.36 1.38 -5.06
C LYS A 81 -12.86 1.56 -5.29
N TYR A 82 -12.22 2.37 -4.44
CA TYR A 82 -10.78 2.56 -4.36
C TYR A 82 -10.31 2.13 -2.97
N PRO A 83 -9.47 1.08 -2.85
CA PRO A 83 -8.85 0.73 -1.57
C PRO A 83 -7.90 1.84 -1.13
N ALA A 84 -7.77 2.03 0.19
CA ALA A 84 -6.78 2.95 0.73
C ALA A 84 -5.37 2.37 0.49
N TYR A 85 -4.45 3.21 0.02
CA TYR A 85 -3.03 2.88 0.06
C TYR A 85 -2.51 3.07 1.48
N GLU A 86 -1.87 2.05 2.03
CA GLU A 86 -1.29 2.09 3.38
C GLU A 86 0.24 2.06 3.30
N PHE A 87 0.87 3.10 3.86
CA PHE A 87 2.32 3.21 3.96
C PHE A 87 2.74 2.97 5.41
N HIS A 88 3.53 1.92 5.65
CA HIS A 88 3.95 1.50 6.99
C HIS A 88 5.41 1.87 7.27
N THR A 89 6.22 1.99 6.22
CA THR A 89 7.66 2.21 6.31
C THR A 89 8.12 3.27 5.32
N MET A 90 9.33 3.81 5.54
CA MET A 90 9.99 4.68 4.57
C MET A 90 10.27 3.96 3.24
N SER A 91 10.45 2.63 3.27
CA SER A 91 10.62 1.83 2.06
C SER A 91 9.38 1.88 1.18
N ASP A 92 8.18 1.87 1.78
CA ASP A 92 6.92 1.94 1.03
C ASP A 92 6.82 3.29 0.31
N VAL A 93 7.20 4.37 1.01
CA VAL A 93 7.24 5.72 0.43
C VAL A 93 8.24 5.79 -0.73
N ILE A 94 9.46 5.31 -0.53
CA ILE A 94 10.51 5.33 -1.57
C ILE A 94 10.10 4.48 -2.77
N ASN A 95 9.52 3.31 -2.54
CA ASN A 95 9.09 2.42 -3.62
C ASN A 95 7.96 3.03 -4.46
N ALA A 96 7.02 3.74 -3.83
CA ALA A 96 6.00 4.49 -4.56
C ALA A 96 6.62 5.65 -5.36
N LEU A 97 7.64 6.34 -4.83
CA LEU A 97 8.34 7.39 -5.57
C LEU A 97 9.04 6.80 -6.81
N PHE A 98 9.73 5.67 -6.69
CA PHE A 98 10.33 4.99 -7.85
C PHE A 98 9.29 4.65 -8.91
N ALA A 99 8.19 4.00 -8.53
CA ALA A 99 7.12 3.64 -9.46
C ALA A 99 6.49 4.86 -10.14
N ILE A 100 6.28 5.97 -9.40
CA ILE A 100 5.74 7.22 -9.95
C ILE A 100 6.73 7.84 -10.95
N THR A 101 8.03 7.83 -10.65
CA THR A 101 9.05 8.44 -11.52
C THR A 101 9.35 7.65 -12.80
N GLU A 102 8.92 6.39 -12.91
CA GLU A 102 9.02 5.57 -14.12
C GLU A 102 7.86 5.80 -15.10
N LEU A 103 6.86 6.61 -14.72
CA LEU A 103 5.74 6.95 -15.59
C LEU A 103 6.16 7.96 -16.65
N THR A 104 5.91 7.62 -17.92
CA THR A 104 6.33 8.46 -19.06
C THR A 104 5.30 9.54 -19.42
N ASP A 105 4.07 9.42 -18.91
CA ASP A 105 2.99 10.36 -19.18
C ASP A 105 3.10 11.69 -18.41
N PHE A 106 4.05 11.78 -17.48
CA PHE A 106 4.33 12.97 -16.69
C PHE A 106 5.78 13.40 -16.86
N SER A 107 6.01 14.71 -16.86
CA SER A 107 7.36 15.29 -16.81
C SER A 107 7.79 15.59 -15.37
N PHE A 108 7.98 14.53 -14.57
CA PHE A 108 8.39 14.68 -13.18
C PHE A 108 9.83 15.25 -13.07
N GLU A 109 9.96 16.32 -12.31
CA GLU A 109 11.24 16.94 -11.91
C GLU A 109 11.48 16.69 -10.42
N LEU A 110 12.62 16.11 -10.07
CA LEU A 110 13.06 16.02 -8.68
C LEU A 110 13.87 17.27 -8.31
N THR A 111 13.51 17.89 -7.20
CA THR A 111 14.18 19.08 -6.67
C THR A 111 14.77 18.79 -5.30
N ASN A 112 15.94 19.34 -5.03
CA ASN A 112 16.59 19.26 -3.74
C ASN A 112 17.38 20.53 -3.47
N THR A 113 17.19 21.12 -2.30
CA THR A 113 17.96 22.27 -1.79
C THR A 113 18.66 21.88 -0.51
N LYS A 114 19.89 22.38 -0.29
CA LYS A 114 20.64 22.07 0.93
C LYS A 114 21.55 23.25 1.34
N PRO A 115 21.67 23.56 2.64
CA PRO A 115 22.68 24.49 3.13
C PRO A 115 24.13 23.98 2.92
N PRO A 116 25.11 24.87 2.63
CA PRO A 116 25.00 26.34 2.64
C PRO A 116 24.53 26.94 1.30
N GLU A 117 24.36 26.14 0.25
CA GLU A 117 23.98 26.61 -1.10
C GLU A 117 22.58 27.25 -1.12
N ASN A 118 21.68 26.77 -0.27
CA ASN A 118 20.37 27.35 -0.03
C ASN A 118 20.10 27.37 1.49
N PRO A 119 19.54 28.46 2.07
CA PRO A 119 19.19 28.50 3.49
C PRO A 119 18.16 27.43 3.89
N GLU A 120 17.34 26.98 2.94
CA GLU A 120 16.33 25.95 3.14
C GLU A 120 16.85 24.58 2.74
N TRP A 121 16.53 23.57 3.56
CA TRP A 121 16.75 22.17 3.24
C TRP A 121 15.42 21.52 2.88
N THR A 122 15.18 21.35 1.58
CA THR A 122 13.91 20.82 1.06
C THR A 122 14.16 19.82 -0.06
N ALA A 123 13.24 18.88 -0.23
CA ALA A 123 13.18 17.99 -1.39
C ALA A 123 11.74 17.90 -1.87
N GLY A 124 11.53 17.77 -3.17
CA GLY A 124 10.19 17.72 -3.73
C GLY A 124 10.14 17.18 -5.15
N ILE A 125 8.95 16.70 -5.52
CA ILE A 125 8.59 16.37 -6.90
C ILE A 125 7.80 17.55 -7.47
N LYS A 126 8.18 17.99 -8.67
CA LYS A 126 7.55 19.07 -9.40
C LYS A 126 7.10 18.58 -10.77
N VAL A 127 6.00 19.14 -11.26
CA VAL A 127 5.53 18.97 -12.63
C VAL A 127 5.30 20.37 -13.20
N ASN A 128 5.74 20.59 -14.44
CA ASN A 128 5.41 21.82 -15.14
C ASN A 128 4.12 21.60 -15.94
N GLY A 129 3.01 22.23 -15.56
CA GLY A 129 1.73 22.07 -16.25
C GLY A 129 1.71 22.57 -17.71
N LYS A 130 2.76 23.26 -18.17
CA LYS A 130 2.99 23.60 -19.58
C LYS A 130 4.06 22.73 -20.24
N GLY A 131 4.44 21.63 -19.59
CA GLY A 131 5.35 20.62 -20.10
C GLY A 131 4.73 19.81 -21.21
N ASN A 132 5.46 18.77 -21.63
CA ASN A 132 5.08 17.91 -22.75
C ASN A 132 4.45 16.58 -22.28
N GLY A 133 4.35 16.33 -20.97
CA GLY A 133 3.71 15.13 -20.44
C GLY A 133 2.20 15.18 -20.68
N LYS A 134 1.65 14.03 -21.09
CA LYS A 134 0.23 13.83 -21.40
C LYS A 134 -0.70 14.32 -20.27
N TYR A 135 -0.30 14.13 -19.01
CA TYR A 135 -1.11 14.48 -17.84
C TYR A 135 -0.53 15.63 -16.99
N ASP A 136 0.45 16.38 -17.50
CA ASP A 136 1.11 17.44 -16.72
C ASP A 136 0.14 18.54 -16.28
N ALA A 137 -0.68 19.04 -17.21
CA ALA A 137 -1.66 20.09 -16.94
C ALA A 137 -2.73 19.59 -15.95
N ASP A 138 -3.24 18.38 -16.14
CA ASP A 138 -4.23 17.74 -15.28
C ASP A 138 -3.70 17.54 -13.85
N PHE A 139 -2.43 17.15 -13.70
CA PHE A 139 -1.78 17.04 -12.41
C PHE A 139 -1.72 18.39 -11.68
N CYS A 140 -1.33 19.45 -12.38
CA CYS A 140 -1.32 20.80 -11.79
C CYS A 140 -2.72 21.27 -11.37
N LEU A 141 -3.74 21.04 -12.21
CA LEU A 141 -5.13 21.38 -11.88
C LEU A 141 -5.65 20.59 -10.67
N PHE A 142 -5.31 19.30 -10.60
CA PHE A 142 -5.64 18.46 -9.44
C PHE A 142 -4.98 19.00 -8.16
N MET A 143 -3.69 19.33 -8.21
CA MET A 143 -2.96 19.85 -7.05
C MET A 143 -3.53 21.19 -6.56
N GLU A 144 -3.89 22.10 -7.46
CA GLU A 144 -4.55 23.37 -7.12
C GLU A 144 -5.87 23.12 -6.38
N ASN A 145 -6.73 22.24 -6.93
CA ASN A 145 -8.00 21.88 -6.31
C ASN A 145 -7.77 21.23 -4.94
N TRP A 146 -6.83 20.29 -4.83
CA TRP A 146 -6.55 19.60 -3.58
C TRP A 146 -6.07 20.54 -2.48
N ILE A 147 -5.17 21.49 -2.80
CA ILE A 147 -4.71 22.53 -1.87
C ILE A 147 -5.90 23.36 -1.38
N ALA A 148 -6.77 23.81 -2.29
CA ALA A 148 -7.96 24.56 -1.92
C ALA A 148 -8.89 23.76 -0.99
N LYS A 149 -9.13 22.48 -1.30
CA LYS A 149 -9.97 21.58 -0.47
C LYS A 149 -9.36 21.33 0.91
N LYS A 150 -8.03 21.15 1.01
CA LYS A 150 -7.32 21.01 2.29
C LYS A 150 -7.49 22.28 3.14
N ASN A 151 -7.34 23.46 2.55
CA ASN A 151 -7.55 24.72 3.26
C ASN A 151 -9.00 24.85 3.75
N MET A 152 -9.99 24.56 2.90
CA MET A 152 -11.41 24.58 3.30
C MET A 152 -11.71 23.60 4.44
N LEU A 153 -11.11 22.40 4.43
CA LEU A 153 -11.24 21.43 5.51
C LEU A 153 -10.60 21.94 6.81
N GLN A 154 -9.39 22.49 6.75
CA GLN A 154 -8.69 23.05 7.92
C GLN A 154 -9.42 24.24 8.53
N THR A 155 -10.03 25.08 7.70
CA THR A 155 -10.81 26.26 8.14
C THR A 155 -12.25 25.92 8.54
N GLY A 156 -12.67 24.66 8.46
CA GLY A 156 -14.03 24.22 8.79
C GLY A 156 -15.10 24.59 7.75
N LYS A 157 -14.72 25.17 6.60
CA LYS A 157 -15.63 25.49 5.48
C LYS A 157 -16.09 24.26 4.71
N LEU A 158 -15.40 23.13 4.88
CA LEU A 158 -15.73 21.84 4.28
C LEU A 158 -15.70 20.77 5.38
N SER A 159 -16.75 19.96 5.49
CA SER A 159 -16.77 18.85 6.44
C SER A 159 -15.89 17.71 5.96
N LYS A 160 -15.50 16.84 6.90
CA LYS A 160 -14.69 15.65 6.61
C LYS A 160 -15.38 14.73 5.61
N GLU A 161 -16.68 14.52 5.77
CA GLU A 161 -17.50 13.67 4.89
C GLU A 161 -17.55 14.22 3.46
N LYS A 162 -17.74 15.53 3.31
CA LYS A 162 -17.73 16.18 1.99
C LYS A 162 -16.34 16.15 1.34
N PHE A 163 -15.28 16.25 2.14
CA PHE A 163 -13.91 16.08 1.65
C PHE A 163 -13.64 14.63 1.19
N ASP A 164 -14.12 13.64 1.94
CA ASP A 164 -13.97 12.23 1.59
C ASP A 164 -14.81 11.84 0.35
N SER A 165 -16.01 12.41 0.20
CA SER A 165 -16.81 12.32 -1.03
C SER A 165 -16.04 12.91 -2.22
N TRP A 166 -15.49 14.11 -2.08
CA TRP A 166 -14.70 14.74 -3.15
C TRP A 166 -13.50 13.90 -3.58
N LYS A 167 -12.77 13.27 -2.65
CA LYS A 167 -11.70 12.33 -3.01
C LYS A 167 -12.21 11.19 -3.88
N SER A 168 -13.36 10.61 -3.52
CA SER A 168 -13.97 9.50 -4.27
C SER A 168 -14.37 9.93 -5.68
N ASP A 169 -14.90 11.15 -5.83
CA ASP A 169 -15.27 11.73 -7.12
C ASP A 169 -14.02 11.97 -8.00
N MET A 170 -12.92 12.46 -7.42
CA MET A 170 -11.65 12.64 -8.15
C MET A 170 -11.06 11.31 -8.63
N LEU A 171 -11.11 10.26 -7.80
CA LEU A 171 -10.66 8.93 -8.21
C LEU A 171 -11.54 8.35 -9.32
N ALA A 172 -12.85 8.61 -9.28
CA ALA A 172 -13.77 8.25 -10.37
C ALA A 172 -13.48 8.97 -11.68
N TYR A 173 -13.17 10.27 -11.62
CA TYR A 173 -12.83 11.05 -12.80
C TYR A 173 -11.61 10.50 -13.56
N TYR A 174 -10.58 10.04 -12.85
CA TYR A 174 -9.35 9.52 -13.46
C TYR A 174 -9.31 8.00 -13.64
N THR A 175 -10.41 7.27 -13.36
CA THR A 175 -10.42 5.79 -13.39
C THR A 175 -9.99 5.20 -14.74
N ASP A 176 -10.37 5.85 -15.83
CA ASP A 176 -10.08 5.38 -17.19
C ASP A 176 -8.83 6.04 -17.82
N SER A 177 -8.16 6.94 -17.08
CA SER A 177 -6.93 7.61 -17.51
C SER A 177 -5.73 6.70 -17.30
N ARG A 178 -5.48 5.83 -18.27
CA ARG A 178 -4.36 4.86 -18.23
C ARG A 178 -3.00 5.54 -18.37
N LEU A 179 -2.06 5.03 -17.59
CA LEU A 179 -0.68 5.49 -17.52
C LEU A 179 0.26 4.49 -18.19
N ASP A 180 1.19 5.03 -18.98
CA ASP A 180 2.27 4.29 -19.61
C ASP A 180 3.54 4.35 -18.73
N ASN A 181 4.31 3.27 -18.72
CA ASN A 181 5.60 3.20 -18.02
C ASN A 181 6.72 2.77 -18.99
N GLU A 182 7.97 2.97 -18.58
CA GLU A 182 9.13 2.63 -19.41
C GLU A 182 9.21 1.13 -19.79
N ALA A 183 8.63 0.22 -19.00
CA ALA A 183 8.65 -1.20 -19.31
C ALA A 183 7.71 -1.56 -20.46
N ASP A 184 6.56 -0.88 -20.57
CA ASP A 184 5.59 -1.10 -21.64
C ASP A 184 6.13 -0.68 -23.02
N SER A 185 7.02 0.32 -23.05
CA SER A 185 7.65 0.83 -24.28
C SER A 185 8.68 -0.11 -24.93
N LYS A 186 9.12 -1.17 -24.23
CA LYS A 186 10.14 -2.13 -24.74
C LYS A 186 9.54 -3.33 -25.45
N THR A 187 8.21 -3.38 -25.57
CA THR A 187 7.46 -4.52 -26.11
C THR A 187 6.95 -4.32 -27.55
N GLU A 188 7.33 -3.22 -28.21
CA GLU A 188 7.09 -2.96 -29.64
C GLU A 188 8.35 -3.03 -30.50
#